data_AF-A0A9X3B9Y4-F1
#
_entry.id   AF-A0A9X3B9Y4-F1
#
_cell.length_a   1.000
_cell.length_b   1.000
_cell.length_c   1.000
_cell.angle_alpha   90.00
_cell.angle_beta   90.00
_cell.angle_gamma   90.00
#
_symmetry.space_group_name_H-M   'P 1'
#
loop_
_entity.id
_entity.type
_entity.pdbx_description
1 polymer ?
#
loop_
_entity_poly.entity_id
_entity_poly.type
_entity_poly.pdbx_seq_one_letter_code
_entity_poly.pdbx_strand_id
1 'polypeptide(L)'
;MKNLHGLSEKISENDKRSIDYAIRRIRAISSDEGSFIQLELLYYEVLSIARTYGNEINENTMLAGLKQIESNEYKHAQERFKTSSQKIGAIQKFRVAIKKELSLWIKA
;
A
#
# COMPACT_ATOMS: atom_id res chain seq x y z
N MET A 1 2.60 14.36 18.90
CA MET A 1 2.00 13.14 18.33
C MET A 1 0.65 13.53 17.74
N LYS A 2 0.54 13.65 16.41
CA LYS A 2 -0.73 14.03 15.76
C LYS A 2 -1.59 12.78 15.55
N ASN A 3 -2.86 12.91 15.92
CA ASN A 3 -3.86 11.86 16.11
C ASN A 3 -3.95 10.85 14.95
N LEU A 4 -3.55 9.61 15.21
CA LEU A 4 -3.93 8.45 14.39
C LEU A 4 -5.43 8.14 14.47
N HIS A 5 -6.14 8.67 15.48
CA HIS A 5 -7.56 8.41 15.74
C HIS A 5 -8.55 9.12 14.78
N GLY A 6 -8.15 10.19 14.08
CA GLY A 6 -9.11 11.05 13.36
C GLY A 6 -9.54 10.56 11.97
N LEU A 7 -8.76 9.66 11.35
CA LEU A 7 -9.07 9.15 10.00
C LEU A 7 -9.84 7.84 10.04
N SER A 8 -9.61 6.95 11.01
CA SER A 8 -10.33 5.67 11.08
C SER A 8 -11.83 5.83 11.34
N GLU A 9 -12.23 6.91 12.02
CA GLU A 9 -13.64 7.31 12.19
C GLU A 9 -14.26 7.91 10.92
N LYS A 10 -13.45 8.45 10.01
CA LYS A 10 -13.92 9.05 8.74
C LYS A 10 -14.02 8.04 7.58
N ILE A 11 -13.30 6.93 7.63
CA ILE A 11 -13.34 5.93 6.53
C ILE A 11 -14.67 5.18 6.58
N SER A 12 -15.33 5.11 5.43
CA SER A 12 -16.57 4.36 5.25
C SER A 12 -16.36 2.87 5.52
N GLU A 13 -17.38 2.18 6.02
CA GLU A 13 -17.35 0.73 6.23
C GLU A 13 -17.09 -0.03 4.91
N ASN A 14 -17.55 0.52 3.79
CA ASN A 14 -17.28 -0.04 2.47
C ASN A 14 -15.79 0.03 2.11
N ASP A 15 -15.14 1.15 2.40
CA ASP A 15 -13.71 1.32 2.13
C ASP A 15 -12.85 0.50 3.09
N LYS A 16 -13.26 0.33 4.35
CA LYS A 16 -12.63 -0.61 5.28
C LYS A 16 -12.66 -2.05 4.74
N ARG A 17 -13.79 -2.49 4.18
CA ARG A 17 -13.90 -3.80 3.52
C ARG A 17 -13.02 -3.90 2.27
N SER A 18 -12.95 -2.85 1.47
CA SER A 18 -12.05 -2.79 0.30
C SER A 18 -10.58 -2.89 0.70
N ILE A 19 -10.18 -2.21 1.79
CA ILE A 19 -8.82 -2.30 2.34
C ILE A 19 -8.54 -3.71 2.89
N ASP A 20 -9.48 -4.34 3.61
CA ASP A 20 -9.31 -5.72 4.09
C ASP A 20 -9.18 -6.71 2.93
N TYR A 21 -10.00 -6.54 1.89
CA TYR A 21 -9.90 -7.32 0.66
C TYR A 21 -8.52 -7.17 0.01
N ALA A 22 -8.02 -5.93 -0.12
CA ALA A 22 -6.69 -5.67 -0.65
C ALA A 22 -5.60 -6.36 0.19
N ILE A 23 -5.68 -6.32 1.52
CA ILE A 23 -4.74 -7.03 2.40
C ILE A 23 -4.76 -8.54 2.16
N ARG A 24 -5.95 -9.14 2.02
CA ARG A 24 -6.08 -10.58 1.74
C ARG A 24 -5.47 -10.93 0.38
N ARG A 25 -5.72 -10.12 -0.64
CA ARG A 25 -5.14 -10.29 -1.98
C ARG A 25 -3.61 -10.18 -1.96
N ILE A 26 -3.06 -9.16 -1.28
CA ILE A 26 -1.62 -8.97 -1.11
C ILE A 26 -0.96 -10.20 -0.45
N ARG A 27 -1.63 -10.85 0.51
CA ARG A 27 -1.13 -12.08 1.16
C ARG A 27 -1.12 -13.29 0.22
N ALA A 28 -2.07 -13.37 -0.71
CA ALA A 28 -2.20 -14.46 -1.67
C ALA A 28 -1.23 -14.34 -2.85
N ILE A 29 -0.66 -13.17 -3.10
CA ILE A 29 0.30 -12.95 -4.17
C ILE A 29 1.64 -13.65 -3.84
N SER A 30 2.06 -14.52 -4.75
CA SER A 30 3.37 -15.19 -4.77
C SER A 30 4.51 -14.17 -4.87
N SER A 31 5.75 -14.63 -4.78
CA SER A 31 6.93 -13.78 -4.97
C SER A 31 7.65 -14.17 -6.25
N ASP A 32 6.95 -13.98 -7.37
CA ASP A 32 7.49 -14.20 -8.72
C ASP A 32 7.50 -12.89 -9.53
N GLU A 33 8.08 -12.90 -10.72
CA GLU A 33 8.19 -11.69 -11.53
C GLU A 33 6.85 -11.13 -12.03
N GLY A 34 5.81 -11.96 -12.14
CA GLY A 34 4.46 -11.55 -12.53
C GLY A 34 3.65 -10.95 -11.36
N SER A 35 4.15 -11.14 -10.14
CA SER A 35 3.53 -10.65 -8.91
C SER A 35 3.58 -9.14 -8.77
N PHE A 36 4.53 -8.47 -9.44
CA PHE A 36 4.66 -7.01 -9.39
C PHE A 36 3.42 -6.30 -9.94
N ILE A 37 2.93 -6.71 -11.11
CA ILE A 37 1.76 -6.10 -11.76
C ILE A 37 0.52 -6.23 -10.86
N GLN A 38 0.35 -7.39 -10.23
CA GLN A 38 -0.77 -7.60 -9.31
C GLN A 38 -0.67 -6.72 -8.06
N LEU A 39 0.53 -6.52 -7.53
CA LEU A 39 0.77 -5.63 -6.39
C LEU A 39 0.60 -4.16 -6.76
N GLU A 40 1.02 -3.77 -7.95
CA GLU A 40 0.88 -2.42 -8.50
C GLU A 40 -0.60 -2.04 -8.67
N LEU A 41 -1.42 -2.93 -9.21
CA LEU A 41 -2.87 -2.71 -9.32
C LEU A 41 -3.53 -2.52 -7.94
N LEU A 42 -3.22 -3.40 -6.99
CA LEU A 42 -3.74 -3.30 -5.63
C LEU A 42 -3.26 -2.02 -4.92
N TYR A 43 -2.02 -1.61 -5.18
CA TYR A 43 -1.48 -0.35 -4.66
C TYR A 43 -2.30 0.85 -5.16
N TYR A 44 -2.59 0.92 -6.47
CA TYR A 44 -3.35 2.02 -7.04
C TYR A 44 -4.82 2.04 -6.61
N GLU A 45 -5.46 0.88 -6.46
CA GLU A 45 -6.81 0.78 -5.88
C GLU A 45 -6.85 1.41 -4.48
N VAL A 46 -5.87 1.06 -3.65
CA VAL A 46 -5.81 1.54 -2.27
C VAL A 46 -5.37 3.01 -2.19
N LEU A 47 -4.51 3.46 -3.10
CA LEU A 47 -4.15 4.88 -3.25
C LEU A 47 -5.37 5.72 -3.67
N SER A 48 -6.24 5.19 -4.52
CA SER A 48 -7.49 5.85 -4.92
C SER A 48 -8.41 6.04 -3.73
N ILE A 49 -8.59 5.00 -2.91
CA ILE A 49 -9.35 5.07 -1.66
C ILE A 49 -8.72 6.11 -0.72
N ALA A 50 -7.39 6.12 -0.55
CA ALA A 50 -6.74 7.12 0.27
C ALA A 50 -7.12 8.54 -0.17
N ARG A 51 -7.05 8.83 -1.48
CA ARG A 51 -7.34 10.17 -2.03
C ARG A 51 -8.78 10.66 -1.78
N THR A 52 -9.75 9.78 -1.55
CA THR A 52 -11.13 10.21 -1.21
C THR A 52 -11.20 10.90 0.16
N TYR A 53 -10.22 10.67 1.03
CA TYR A 53 -10.16 11.24 2.38
C TYR A 53 -9.21 12.43 2.51
N GLY A 54 -8.69 12.93 1.39
CA GLY A 54 -7.81 14.10 1.33
C GLY A 54 -6.64 13.86 0.39
N ASN A 55 -6.27 14.90 -0.36
CA ASN A 55 -5.19 14.87 -1.35
C ASN A 55 -3.86 15.42 -0.80
N GLU A 56 -3.92 16.14 0.32
CA GLU A 56 -2.78 16.70 1.04
C GLU A 56 -2.21 15.65 2.01
N ILE A 57 -0.89 15.44 1.96
CA ILE A 57 -0.16 14.50 2.84
C ILE A 57 -0.36 14.86 4.32
N ASN A 58 -0.52 16.15 4.61
CA ASN A 58 -0.67 16.68 5.97
C ASN A 58 -2.06 16.40 6.58
N GLU A 59 -3.05 16.09 5.74
CA GLU A 59 -4.45 15.85 6.13
C GLU A 59 -4.78 14.36 6.15
N ASN A 60 -3.99 13.55 5.45
CA ASN A 60 -4.26 12.15 5.21
C ASN A 60 -3.00 11.29 5.43
N THR A 61 -2.91 10.69 6.61
CA THR A 61 -1.78 9.84 6.98
C THR A 61 -1.68 8.57 6.14
N MET A 62 -2.79 8.08 5.52
CA MET A 62 -2.76 6.96 4.56
C MET A 62 -1.99 7.36 3.33
N LEU A 63 -2.37 8.51 2.78
CA LEU A 63 -1.79 9.02 1.56
C LEU A 63 -0.31 9.35 1.79
N ALA A 64 0.03 9.84 2.98
CA ALA A 64 1.41 10.02 3.41
C ALA A 64 2.20 8.70 3.41
N GLY A 65 1.71 7.68 4.11
CA GLY A 65 2.36 6.37 4.20
C GLY A 65 2.49 5.70 2.83
N LEU A 66 1.43 5.71 2.03
CA LEU A 66 1.43 5.14 0.68
C LEU A 66 2.41 5.86 -0.26
N LYS A 67 2.51 7.20 -0.21
CA LYS A 67 3.50 7.95 -1.01
C LYS A 67 4.93 7.71 -0.56
N GLN A 68 5.16 7.52 0.74
CA GLN A 68 6.48 7.14 1.25
C GLN A 68 6.90 5.75 0.73
N ILE A 69 5.97 4.80 0.70
CA ILE A 69 6.18 3.48 0.11
C ILE A 69 6.45 3.60 -1.40
N GLU A 70 5.71 4.47 -2.10
CA GLU A 70 5.92 4.74 -3.53
C GLU A 70 7.35 5.22 -3.80
N SER A 71 7.80 6.20 -3.01
CA SER A 71 9.11 6.83 -3.16
C SER A 71 10.27 5.87 -2.93
N ASN A 72 10.08 4.84 -2.10
CA ASN A 72 11.15 3.94 -1.69
C ASN A 72 11.01 2.57 -2.37
N GLU A 73 10.03 1.78 -1.96
CA GLU A 73 9.98 0.35 -2.31
C GLU A 73 9.37 0.10 -3.69
N TYR A 74 8.39 0.92 -4.08
CA TYR A 74 7.73 0.78 -5.38
C TYR A 74 8.63 1.21 -6.54
N LYS A 75 9.28 2.39 -6.44
CA LYS A 75 10.24 2.84 -7.44
C LYS A 75 11.40 1.86 -7.59
N HIS A 76 11.93 1.35 -6.48
CA HIS A 76 12.91 0.27 -6.55
C HIS A 76 12.37 -0.95 -7.28
N ALA A 77 11.14 -1.39 -7.00
CA ALA A 77 10.52 -2.52 -7.70
C ALA A 77 10.21 -2.26 -9.19
N GLN A 78 9.92 -1.01 -9.58
CA GLN A 78 9.75 -0.58 -10.98
C GLN A 78 11.07 -0.47 -11.73
N GLU A 79 12.17 -0.12 -11.04
CA GLU A 79 13.48 -0.04 -11.65
C GLU A 79 13.93 -1.42 -12.17
N ARG A 80 14.54 -1.41 -13.36
CA ARG A 80 15.02 -2.62 -14.04
C ARG A 80 16.23 -3.19 -13.29
N PHE A 81 16.00 -4.05 -12.32
CA PHE A 81 17.09 -4.81 -11.72
C PHE A 81 17.77 -5.69 -12.76
N LYS A 82 19.10 -5.79 -12.65
CA LYS A 82 19.93 -6.59 -13.56
C LYS A 82 19.73 -8.10 -13.38
N THR A 83 19.09 -8.53 -12.29
CA THR A 83 18.89 -9.94 -11.93
C THR A 83 17.48 -10.21 -11.38
N SER A 84 16.94 -11.39 -11.65
CA SER A 84 15.63 -11.83 -11.15
C SER A 84 15.55 -11.84 -9.62
N SER A 85 16.63 -12.18 -8.91
CA SER A 85 16.67 -12.21 -7.44
C SER A 85 16.53 -10.82 -6.81
N GLN A 86 17.15 -9.79 -7.39
CA GLN A 86 17.01 -8.41 -6.91
C GLN A 86 15.58 -7.89 -7.12
N LYS A 87 14.97 -8.23 -8.27
CA LYS A 87 13.57 -7.90 -8.58
C LYS A 87 12.61 -8.56 -7.59
N ILE A 88 12.77 -9.86 -7.34
CA ILE A 88 11.96 -10.60 -6.35
C ILE A 88 12.12 -9.97 -4.96
N GLY A 89 13.34 -9.59 -4.57
CA GLY A 89 13.59 -8.93 -3.28
C GLY A 89 12.88 -7.57 -3.14
N ALA A 90 12.88 -6.74 -4.18
CA ALA A 90 12.17 -5.46 -4.15
C ALA A 90 10.64 -5.63 -4.13
N ILE A 91 10.11 -6.57 -4.92
CA ILE A 91 8.68 -6.93 -4.91
C ILE A 91 8.25 -7.38 -3.51
N GLN A 92 9.07 -8.18 -2.83
CA GLN A 92 8.78 -8.62 -1.46
C GLN A 92 8.75 -7.47 -0.46
N LYS A 93 9.71 -6.53 -0.53
CA LYS A 93 9.73 -5.35 0.34
C LYS A 93 8.52 -4.47 0.12
N PHE A 94 8.17 -4.20 -1.14
CA PHE A 94 6.98 -3.44 -1.50
C PHE A 94 5.70 -4.09 -0.96
N ARG A 95 5.55 -5.40 -1.16
CA ARG A 95 4.43 -6.19 -0.62
C ARG A 95 4.29 -6.06 0.90
N VAL A 96 5.41 -6.19 1.62
CA VAL A 96 5.42 -6.10 3.09
C VAL A 96 5.08 -4.69 3.56
N ALA A 97 5.62 -3.68 2.90
CA ALA A 97 5.41 -2.28 3.25
C ALA A 97 3.94 -1.87 3.08
N ILE A 98 3.32 -2.17 1.93
CA ILE A 98 1.89 -1.87 1.70
C ILE A 98 1.04 -2.58 2.75
N LYS A 99 1.23 -3.90 2.92
CA LYS A 99 0.43 -4.67 3.88
C LYS A 99 0.49 -4.08 5.29
N LYS A 100 1.68 -3.67 5.72
CA LYS A 100 1.88 -3.06 7.04
C LYS A 100 1.08 -1.78 7.16
N GLU A 101 1.19 -0.88 6.18
CA GLU A 101 0.49 0.40 6.18
C GLU A 101 -1.03 0.20 6.26
N LEU A 102 -1.57 -0.71 5.44
CA LEU A 102 -3.01 -0.99 5.44
C LEU A 102 -3.48 -1.65 6.74
N SER A 103 -2.63 -2.49 7.35
CA SER A 103 -2.96 -3.13 8.63
C SER A 103 -2.99 -2.13 9.79
N LEU A 104 -2.22 -1.04 9.73
CA LEU A 104 -2.30 0.05 10.71
C LEU A 104 -3.64 0.77 10.59
N TRP A 105 -4.14 0.93 9.37
CA TRP A 105 -5.38 1.64 9.06
C TRP A 105 -6.66 0.90 9.46
N ILE A 106 -6.67 -0.43 9.38
CA ILE A 106 -7.82 -1.23 9.87
C ILE A 106 -7.85 -1.31 11.41
N LYS A 107 -6.70 -1.17 12.07
CA LYS A 107 -6.57 -1.30 13.53
C LYS A 107 -6.67 0.03 14.29
N ALA A 108 -6.42 1.14 13.62
CA ALA A 108 -6.65 2.49 14.13
C ALA A 108 -8.16 2.78 14.17
#